data_AF-A0A920PH27-F1
#
_entry.id   AF-A0A920PH27-F1
#
_cell.length_a   1.000
_cell.length_b   1.000
_cell.length_c   1.000
_cell.angle_alpha   90.00
_cell.angle_beta   90.00
_cell.angle_gamma   90.00
#
_symmetry.space_group_name_H-M   'P 1'
#
loop_
_entity.id
_entity.type
_entity.pdbx_description
1 polymer ?
#
loop_
_entity_poly.entity_id
_entity_poly.type
_entity_poly.pdbx_seq_one_letter_code
_entity_poly.pdbx_strand_id
1 'polypeptide(L)'
;MGHNWVLTDTNDFMAVAQAGGAAGPAAGYLPEGDSRVIAASSMIGGGETTSVTFSISSLAASGDYTFFCSFPGHYAIMKGSFKIID
;
A
#
# COMPACT_ATOMS: atom_id res chain seq x y z
N MET A 1 16.78 1.29 5.27
CA MET A 1 15.68 1.95 4.54
C MET A 1 14.51 0.99 4.52
N GLY A 2 13.31 1.44 4.91
CA GLY A 2 12.13 0.58 5.04
C GLY A 2 11.29 0.57 3.77
N HIS A 3 10.75 -0.60 3.41
CA HIS A 3 9.78 -0.75 2.33
C HIS A 3 8.61 -1.62 2.77
N ASN A 4 7.41 -1.25 2.32
CA ASN A 4 6.23 -2.10 2.36
C ASN A 4 5.56 -2.09 0.98
N TRP A 5 4.51 -2.90 0.87
CA TRP A 5 3.63 -2.92 -0.28
C TRP A 5 2.21 -2.65 0.21
N VAL A 6 1.55 -1.66 -0.35
CA VAL A 6 0.20 -1.19 0.03
C VAL A 6 -0.64 -1.08 -1.22
N LEU A 7 -1.88 -1.57 -1.19
CA LEU A 7 -2.85 -1.50 -2.28
C LEU A 7 -4.04 -0.64 -1.89
N THR A 8 -4.43 0.27 -2.78
CA THR A 8 -5.63 1.10 -2.66
C THR A 8 -6.29 1.25 -4.04
N ASP A 9 -7.50 1.79 -4.08
CA ASP A 9 -7.98 2.49 -5.29
C ASP A 9 -7.00 3.62 -5.66
N THR A 10 -6.79 3.85 -6.95
CA THR A 10 -5.84 4.87 -7.43
C THR A 10 -6.18 6.26 -6.90
N ASN A 11 -7.47 6.58 -6.76
CA ASN A 11 -7.93 7.88 -6.24
C ASN A 11 -7.56 8.09 -4.77
N ASP A 12 -7.39 7.02 -4.00
CA ASP A 12 -7.10 7.08 -2.56
C ASP A 12 -5.62 7.03 -2.23
N PHE A 13 -4.77 6.60 -3.16
CA PHE A 13 -3.36 6.29 -2.90
C PHE A 13 -2.62 7.48 -2.24
N MET A 14 -2.77 8.70 -2.78
CA MET A 14 -2.06 9.88 -2.25
C MET A 14 -2.52 10.22 -0.83
N ALA A 15 -3.82 10.12 -0.54
CA ALA A 15 -4.37 10.43 0.77
C ALA A 15 -3.92 9.39 1.81
N VAL A 16 -3.90 8.11 1.45
CA VAL A 16 -3.40 7.02 2.30
C VAL A 16 -1.90 7.17 2.54
N ALA A 17 -1.11 7.50 1.52
CA ALA A 17 0.33 7.73 1.66
C ALA A 17 0.64 8.89 2.62
N GLN A 18 -0.09 9.99 2.53
CA GLN A 18 0.05 11.14 3.44
C GLN A 18 -0.36 10.80 4.87
N ALA A 19 -1.49 10.11 5.05
CA ALA A 19 -1.95 9.64 6.35
C ALA A 19 -0.95 8.65 6.99
N GLY A 20 -0.37 7.76 6.20
CA GLY A 20 0.68 6.84 6.62
C GLY A 20 1.94 7.56 7.11
N GLY A 21 2.35 8.62 6.40
CA GLY A 21 3.43 9.49 6.85
C GLY A 21 3.17 10.11 8.23
N ALA A 22 1.93 10.51 8.51
CA ALA A 22 1.52 11.05 9.82
C ALA A 22 1.42 9.99 10.92
N ALA A 23 1.08 8.75 10.59
CA ALA A 23 1.01 7.62 11.54
C ALA A 23 2.40 7.20 12.07
N GLY A 24 3.45 7.44 11.27
CA GLY A 24 4.84 7.27 11.68
C GLY A 24 5.35 5.83 11.71
N PRO A 25 6.60 5.63 12.15
CA PRO A 25 7.31 4.35 11.99
C PRO A 25 6.73 3.21 12.83
N ALA A 26 6.18 3.51 14.02
CA ALA A 26 5.60 2.50 14.90
C ALA A 26 4.35 1.83 14.27
N ALA A 27 3.64 2.55 13.40
CA ALA A 27 2.51 2.05 12.64
C ALA A 27 2.91 1.48 11.26
N GLY A 28 4.21 1.32 10.99
CA GLY A 28 4.69 0.90 9.67
C GLY A 28 4.37 1.91 8.57
N TYR A 29 4.20 3.19 8.92
CA TYR A 29 3.74 4.26 8.04
C TYR A 29 2.40 3.94 7.36
N LEU A 30 1.45 3.41 8.10
CA LEU A 30 0.07 3.20 7.64
C LEU A 30 -0.93 3.70 8.69
N PRO A 31 -2.03 4.34 8.28
CA PRO A 31 -3.11 4.69 9.19
C PRO A 31 -3.85 3.43 9.64
N GLU A 32 -3.97 3.24 10.96
CA GLU A 32 -4.66 2.08 11.52
C GLU A 32 -6.16 2.11 11.18
N GLY A 33 -6.69 0.99 10.68
CA GLY A 33 -8.11 0.83 10.39
C GLY A 33 -8.64 1.64 9.19
N ASP A 34 -7.77 2.21 8.36
CA ASP A 34 -8.19 2.95 7.17
C ASP A 34 -8.76 2.01 6.11
N SER A 35 -10.07 2.10 5.88
CA SER A 35 -10.81 1.25 4.95
C SER A 35 -10.38 1.41 3.49
N ARG A 36 -9.61 2.46 3.14
CA ARG A 36 -9.05 2.65 1.80
C ARG A 36 -7.87 1.73 1.53
N VAL A 37 -7.25 1.17 2.57
CA VAL A 37 -6.18 0.17 2.45
C VAL A 37 -6.82 -1.18 2.18
N ILE A 38 -6.75 -1.64 0.93
CA ILE A 38 -7.27 -2.94 0.49
C ILE A 38 -6.41 -4.07 1.06
N ALA A 39 -5.09 -3.90 0.99
CA ALA A 39 -4.11 -4.84 1.51
C ALA A 39 -2.79 -4.13 1.78
N ALA A 40 -2.04 -4.62 2.77
CA ALA A 40 -0.69 -4.15 3.03
C ALA A 40 0.21 -5.27 3.59
N SER A 41 1.48 -5.24 3.23
CA SER A 41 2.52 -6.00 3.91
C SER A 41 3.04 -5.26 5.14
N SER A 42 3.76 -5.97 6.01
CA SER A 42 4.62 -5.34 7.01
C SER A 42 5.70 -4.46 6.37
N MET A 43 6.16 -3.46 7.13
CA MET A 43 7.36 -2.68 6.80
C MET A 43 8.61 -3.53 7.05
N ILE A 44 9.45 -3.70 6.04
CA ILE A 44 10.69 -4.50 6.13
C ILE A 44 11.93 -3.67 5.80
N GLY A 45 13.04 -4.03 6.44
CA GLY A 45 14.38 -3.52 6.17
C GLY A 45 15.20 -4.43 5.25
N GLY A 46 16.50 -4.12 5.13
CA GLY A 46 17.41 -4.90 4.30
C GLY A 46 17.66 -6.30 4.87
N GLY A 47 17.54 -7.33 4.03
CA GLY A 47 17.74 -8.74 4.42
C GLY A 47 16.49 -9.44 4.95
N GLU A 48 15.39 -8.71 5.15
CA GLU A 48 14.11 -9.24 5.60
C GLU A 48 13.19 -9.56 4.41
N THR A 49 12.17 -10.39 4.65
CA THR A 49 11.12 -10.71 3.69
C THR A 49 9.76 -10.68 4.37
N THR A 50 8.71 -10.37 3.60
CA THR A 50 7.31 -10.40 4.04
C THR A 50 6.43 -10.84 2.89
N SER A 51 5.21 -11.26 3.20
CA SER A 51 4.14 -11.49 2.23
C SER A 51 2.83 -10.87 2.72
N VAL A 52 1.88 -10.70 1.80
CA VAL A 52 0.49 -10.37 2.09
C VAL A 52 -0.39 -11.24 1.22
N THR A 53 -1.50 -11.73 1.75
CA THR A 53 -2.52 -12.48 1.00
C THR A 53 -3.86 -11.84 1.29
N PHE A 54 -4.60 -11.54 0.22
CA PHE A 54 -5.90 -10.88 0.30
C PHE A 54 -6.82 -11.43 -0.79
N SER A 55 -8.13 -11.33 -0.55
CA SER A 55 -9.13 -11.75 -1.52
C SER A 55 -9.28 -10.67 -2.60
N ILE A 56 -9.36 -11.09 -3.86
CA ILE A 56 -9.71 -10.21 -4.98
C ILE A 56 -11.21 -10.15 -5.25
N SER A 57 -12.03 -10.92 -4.51
CA SER A 57 -13.48 -11.03 -4.78
C SER A 57 -14.24 -9.71 -4.67
N SER A 58 -13.73 -8.74 -3.91
CA SER A 58 -14.30 -7.40 -3.78
C SER A 58 -13.74 -6.39 -4.77
N LEU A 59 -12.81 -6.80 -5.64
CA LEU A 59 -12.18 -5.95 -6.63
C LEU A 59 -12.82 -6.19 -8.00
N ALA A 60 -13.02 -5.11 -8.75
CA ALA A 60 -13.52 -5.18 -10.11
C ALA A 60 -12.35 -5.39 -11.08
N ALA A 61 -12.50 -6.27 -12.07
CA ALA A 61 -11.49 -6.44 -13.13
C ALA A 61 -11.24 -5.12 -13.90
N SER A 62 -12.28 -4.29 -14.05
CA SER A 62 -12.20 -2.96 -14.64
C SER A 62 -11.75 -1.86 -13.66
N GLY A 63 -11.42 -2.22 -12.41
CA GLY A 63 -11.00 -1.26 -11.38
C GLY A 63 -9.63 -0.64 -11.68
N ASP A 64 -9.40 0.52 -11.08
CA ASP A 64 -8.09 1.18 -11.15
C ASP A 64 -7.45 1.24 -9.77
N TYR A 65 -6.44 0.40 -9.59
CA TYR A 65 -5.75 0.21 -8.33
C TYR A 65 -4.28 0.59 -8.45
N THR A 66 -3.76 1.19 -7.39
CA THR A 66 -2.35 1.55 -7.27
C THR A 66 -1.75 0.78 -6.11
N PHE A 67 -0.67 0.06 -6.37
CA PHE A 67 0.21 -0.41 -5.30
C PHE A 67 1.35 0.58 -5.10
N PHE A 68 1.79 0.79 -3.86
CA PHE A 68 2.87 1.73 -3.53
C PHE A 68 3.57 1.37 -2.22
N CYS A 69 4.71 2.01 -1.96
CA CYS A 69 5.38 2.01 -0.66
C CYS A 69 4.98 3.26 0.13
N SER A 70 4.43 3.09 1.32
CA SER A 70 3.93 4.20 2.15
C SER A 70 5.00 4.88 3.01
N PHE A 71 6.23 4.38 3.00
CA PHE A 71 7.35 5.07 3.65
C PHE A 71 7.46 6.51 3.09
N PRO A 72 7.62 7.55 3.94
CA PRO A 72 7.55 8.94 3.52
C PRO A 72 8.43 9.26 2.29
N GLY A 73 7.78 9.70 1.22
CA GLY A 73 8.42 10.09 -0.05
C GLY A 73 8.69 8.95 -1.03
N HIS A 74 8.72 7.68 -0.61
CA HIS A 74 9.02 6.56 -1.50
C HIS A 74 7.98 6.39 -2.60
N TYR A 75 6.70 6.63 -2.29
CA TYR A 75 5.59 6.59 -3.24
C TYR A 75 5.74 7.53 -4.46
N ALA A 76 6.67 8.49 -4.43
CA ALA A 76 6.97 9.32 -5.60
C ALA A 76 7.47 8.48 -6.79
N ILE A 77 8.21 7.39 -6.51
CA ILE A 77 8.80 6.49 -7.50
C ILE A 77 8.31 5.06 -7.31
N MET A 78 8.25 4.58 -6.06
CA MET A 78 7.83 3.23 -5.70
C MET A 78 6.30 3.11 -5.68
N LYS A 79 5.73 3.13 -6.88
CA LYS A 79 4.31 2.87 -7.13
C LYS A 79 4.12 2.19 -8.48
N GLY A 80 3.01 1.50 -8.65
CA GLY A 80 2.63 0.89 -9.91
C GLY A 80 1.14 0.57 -9.96
N SER A 81 0.66 0.21 -11.15
CA SER A 81 -0.74 -0.20 -11.32
C SER A 81 -0.90 -1.67 -10.98
N PHE A 82 -1.96 -2.00 -10.23
CA PHE A 82 -2.41 -3.38 -10.02
C PHE A 82 -3.61 -3.62 -10.92
N LYS A 83 -3.48 -4.54 -11.87
CA LYS A 83 -4.53 -4.90 -12.82
C LYS A 83 -4.92 -6.37 -12.64
N ILE A 84 -6.22 -6.62 -12.64
CA ILE A 84 -6.77 -7.97 -12.68
C ILE A 84 -7.06 -8.26 -14.15
N ILE A 85 -6.49 -9.35 -14.65
CA ILE A 85 -6.59 -9.79 -16.05
C ILE A 85 -7.20 -11.18 -16.04
N ASP A 86 -8.22 -11.39 -16.86
CA ASP A 86 -8.86 -12.69 -17.09
C ASP A 86 -8.00 -13.60 -17.99
#